data_AF-A0A3M1J3B8-F1
#
_entry.id   AF-A0A3M1J3B8-F1
#
_cell.length_a   1.000
_cell.length_b   1.000
_cell.length_c   1.000
_cell.angle_alpha   90.00
_cell.angle_beta   90.00
_cell.angle_gamma   90.00
#
_symmetry.space_group_name_H-M   'P 1'
#
loop_
_entity.id
_entity.type
_entity.pdbx_description
1 polymer ?
#
loop_
_entity_poly.entity_id
_entity_poly.type
_entity_poly.pdbx_seq_one_letter_code
_entity_poly.pdbx_strand_id
1 'polypeptide(L)' 'YFYRAYIFNPTYLTQKTGHFKGYPFRTFAGDTYLGGYSDHFPVYVAFLKKV' A
#
# COMPACT_ATOMS: atom_id res chain seq x y z
N TYR A 1 -12.24 -12.49 -18.10
CA TYR A 1 -12.97 -12.90 -16.88
C TYR A 1 -12.29 -12.31 -15.66
N PHE A 2 -13.03 -11.75 -14.69
CA PHE A 2 -12.45 -11.31 -13.41
C PHE A 2 -11.90 -12.53 -12.66
N TYR A 3 -10.68 -12.43 -12.15
CA TYR A 3 -10.12 -13.46 -11.28
C TYR A 3 -10.12 -13.01 -9.83
N ARG A 4 -9.35 -11.95 -9.53
CA ARG A 4 -9.17 -11.47 -8.15
C ARG A 4 -8.60 -10.06 -8.12
N ALA A 5 -8.93 -9.32 -7.07
CA ALA A 5 -8.29 -8.06 -6.69
C ALA A 5 -7.32 -8.26 -5.52
N TYR A 6 -6.24 -7.50 -5.52
CA TYR A 6 -5.16 -7.61 -4.55
C TYR A 6 -4.77 -6.23 -4.01
N ILE A 7 -4.39 -6.22 -2.73
CA ILE A 7 -3.71 -5.08 -2.10
C ILE A 7 -2.22 -5.34 -2.20
N PHE A 8 -1.49 -4.43 -2.84
CA PHE A 8 -0.04 -4.50 -2.91
C PHE A 8 0.57 -3.96 -1.61
N ASN A 9 0.86 -4.87 -0.69
CA ASN A 9 1.44 -4.60 0.64
C ASN A 9 2.77 -5.36 0.80
N PRO A 10 3.85 -4.94 0.13
CA PRO A 10 5.19 -5.35 0.51
C PRO A 10 5.63 -4.61 1.78
N THR A 11 6.50 -5.24 2.57
CA THR A 11 6.93 -4.73 3.89
C THR A 11 7.62 -3.38 3.87
N TYR A 12 8.17 -2.94 2.74
CA TYR A 12 8.79 -1.62 2.61
C TYR A 12 7.77 -0.48 2.47
N LEU A 13 6.53 -0.76 2.05
CA LEU A 13 5.45 0.24 2.03
C LEU A 13 4.77 0.41 3.40
N THR A 14 5.23 -0.29 4.43
CA THR A 14 4.52 -0.41 5.71
C THR A 14 5.35 0.15 6.86
N GLN A 15 4.71 0.94 7.71
CA GLN A 15 5.28 1.49 8.94
C GLN A 15 5.68 0.33 9.88
N LYS A 16 6.96 0.30 10.29
CA LYS A 16 7.53 -0.86 11.01
C LYS A 16 7.40 -0.77 12.54
N THR A 17 7.26 0.44 13.07
CA THR A 17 7.32 0.72 14.52
C THR A 17 6.36 1.83 14.94
N GLY A 18 6.19 2.01 16.25
CA GLY A 18 5.33 3.03 16.84
C GLY A 18 3.84 2.69 16.77
N HIS A 19 2.99 3.65 17.14
CA HIS A 19 1.54 3.47 17.25
C HIS A 19 0.85 3.09 15.94
N PHE A 20 1.44 3.47 14.80
CA PHE A 20 0.91 3.17 13.47
C PHE A 20 1.61 1.99 12.78
N LYS A 21 2.27 1.10 13.54
CA LYS A 21 2.88 -0.10 12.96
C LYS A 21 1.83 -0.90 12.16
N GLY A 22 2.17 -1.28 10.92
CA GLY A 22 1.28 -1.98 10.00
C GLY A 22 0.48 -1.09 9.04
N TYR A 23 0.47 0.24 9.25
CA TYR A 23 -0.16 1.19 8.33
C TYR A 23 0.77 1.54 7.16
N PRO A 24 0.25 2.17 6.08
CA PRO A 24 1.11 2.70 5.02
C PRO A 24 2.21 3.59 5.60
N PHE A 25 3.42 3.43 5.07
CA PHE A 25 4.53 4.33 5.38
C PHE A 25 4.27 5.64 4.65
N ARG A 26 3.62 6.58 5.35
CA ARG A 26 3.11 7.84 4.82
C ARG A 26 4.21 8.81 4.42
N THR A 27 4.00 9.57 3.35
CA THR A 27 4.89 10.67 2.96
C THR A 27 4.75 11.86 3.88
N PHE A 28 3.53 12.21 4.28
CA PHE A 28 3.23 13.33 5.15
C PHE A 28 2.24 12.95 6.27
N ALA A 29 2.28 13.69 7.37
CA ALA A 29 1.23 13.77 8.37
C ALA A 29 0.93 15.24 8.65
N GLY A 30 -0.16 15.76 8.05
CA GLY A 30 -0.39 17.20 7.97
C GLY A 30 0.78 17.87 7.22
N ASP A 31 1.34 18.93 7.81
CA ASP A 31 2.48 19.66 7.24
C ASP A 31 3.83 18.99 7.52
N THR A 32 3.85 17.87 8.25
CA THR A 32 5.10 17.18 8.61
C THR A 32 5.47 16.13 7.57
N TYR A 33 6.64 16.27 6.95
CA TYR A 33 7.20 15.24 6.08
C TYR A 33 7.77 14.06 6.89
N LEU A 34 7.30 12.85 6.61
CA LEU A 34 7.69 11.61 7.29
C LEU A 34 8.64 10.73 6.48
N GLY A 35 8.85 11.03 5.19
CA GLY A 35 9.79 10.29 4.34
C GLY A 35 9.28 8.96 3.77
N GLY A 36 8.00 8.65 3.94
CA GLY A 36 7.37 7.47 3.36
C GLY A 36 6.88 7.67 1.92
N TYR A 37 6.22 6.64 1.39
CA TYR A 37 5.84 6.53 -0.02
C TYR A 37 4.44 7.07 -0.33
N SER A 38 3.44 6.72 0.48
CA SER A 38 2.03 7.06 0.27
C SER A 38 1.24 6.80 1.54
N ASP A 39 0.14 7.53 1.72
CA ASP A 39 -0.84 7.27 2.78
C ASP A 39 -1.84 6.16 2.43
N HIS A 40 -1.76 5.62 1.21
CA HIS A 40 -2.59 4.52 0.73
C HIS A 40 -1.74 3.41 0.10
N PHE A 41 -2.15 2.16 0.29
CA PHE A 41 -1.56 1.03 -0.42
C PHE A 41 -2.06 0.98 -1.87
N PRO A 42 -1.19 0.69 -2.85
CA PRO A 42 -1.62 0.42 -4.21
C PRO A 42 -2.50 -0.84 -4.29
N VAL A 43 -3.40 -0.88 -5.26
CA VAL A 43 -4.23 -2.05 -5.56
C VAL A 43 -4.10 -2.43 -7.03
N TYR A 44 -4.28 -3.71 -7.32
CA TYR A 44 -4.32 -4.21 -8.70
C TYR A 44 -5.33 -5.34 -8.85
N VAL A 45 -5.79 -5.56 -10.07
CA VAL A 45 -6.77 -6.59 -10.43
C VAL A 45 -6.17 -7.52 -11.47
N ALA A 46 -6.32 -8.82 -11.26
CA ALA A 46 -5.94 -9.85 -12.20
C ALA A 46 -7.17 -10.31 -13.01
N PHE A 47 -7.00 -10.44 -14.32
CA PHE A 47 -8.02 -10.95 -15.25
C PHE A 47 -7.48 -12.18 -15.98
N LEU A 48 -8.36 -13.14 -16.25
CA LEU A 48 -8.04 -14.28 -17.11
C LEU A 48 -8.35 -13.92 -18.56
N LYS A 49 -7.37 -14.17 -19.44
CA LYS A 49 -7.51 -14.10 -20.89
C LYS A 49 -7.87 -15.48 -21.40
N LYS A 50 -8.93 -15.57 -22.21
CA LYS A 50 -9.25 -16.79 -22.95
C LYS A 50 -8.23 -16.96 -24.09
N VAL A 51 -7.68 -18.15 -24.22
CA VAL A 51 -6.83 -18.57 -25.35
C VAL A 51 -7.71 -19.27 -26.37
#